data_AF-A0AB38U4R0-F1
#
_entry.id   AF-A0AB38U4R0-F1
#
_cell.length_a   1.000
_cell.length_b   1.000
_cell.length_c   1.000
_cell.angle_alpha   90.00
_cell.angle_beta   90.00
_cell.angle_gamma   90.00
#
_symmetry.space_group_name_H-M   'P 1'
#
loop_
_entity.id
_entity.type
_entity.pdbx_description
1 polymer ?
#
loop_
_entity_poly.entity_id
_entity_poly.type
_entity_poly.pdbx_seq_one_letter_code
_entity_poly.pdbx_strand_id
1 'polypeptide(L)'
;MKTLLLIAAWIPAVALAAPPRCESWPINMGLVHLKNAGMTDPTKLDESKTKAKLIASEKVGKDLYRQIYDITYRERTGNTIEIITSSEASSEECSMSGVDVYVVSRKIIGQ
;
A
#
# COMPACT_ATOMS: atom_id res chain seq x y z
N MET A 1 58.06 0.79 -22.30
CA MET A 1 56.72 1.41 -22.31
C MET A 1 55.72 0.33 -22.70
N LYS A 2 54.96 -0.22 -21.74
CA LYS A 2 53.82 -1.10 -22.03
C LYS A 2 52.60 -0.48 -21.37
N THR A 3 51.82 0.18 -22.21
CA THR A 3 50.58 0.86 -21.85
C THR A 3 49.58 -0.15 -21.31
N LEU A 4 48.89 0.24 -20.24
CA LEU A 4 47.75 -0.41 -19.59
C LEU A 4 46.71 -0.96 -20.59
N LEU A 5 46.06 -2.06 -20.19
CA LEU A 5 44.64 -2.29 -20.49
C LEU A 5 43.96 -2.79 -19.22
N LEU A 6 43.54 -1.83 -18.39
CA LEU A 6 42.59 -2.05 -17.29
C LEU A 6 41.21 -2.24 -17.91
N ILE A 7 40.74 -3.48 -17.97
CA ILE A 7 39.37 -3.80 -18.36
C ILE A 7 38.47 -3.46 -17.17
N ALA A 8 37.88 -2.26 -17.19
CA ALA A 8 36.84 -1.88 -16.24
C ALA A 8 35.56 -2.64 -16.58
N ALA A 9 35.27 -3.70 -15.81
CA ALA A 9 34.03 -4.44 -15.91
C ALA A 9 32.85 -3.54 -15.50
N TRP A 10 32.09 -3.04 -16.48
CA TRP A 10 30.78 -2.44 -16.25
C TRP A 10 29.81 -3.54 -15.81
N ILE A 11 29.59 -3.64 -14.50
CA ILE A 11 28.45 -4.39 -13.97
C ILE A 11 27.23 -3.46 -14.14
N PRO A 12 26.22 -3.82 -14.95
CA PRO A 12 24.99 -3.05 -15.01
C PRO A 12 24.31 -3.13 -13.65
N ALA A 13 24.18 -1.99 -12.97
CA ALA A 13 23.37 -1.87 -11.78
C ALA A 13 21.90 -2.00 -12.19
N VAL A 14 21.31 -3.17 -11.95
CA VAL A 14 19.88 -3.39 -12.17
C VAL A 14 19.12 -2.64 -11.09
N ALA A 15 18.55 -1.48 -11.43
CA ALA A 15 17.66 -0.75 -10.54
C ALA A 15 16.29 -1.44 -10.53
N LEU A 16 16.01 -2.20 -9.46
CA LEU A 16 14.66 -2.67 -9.17
C LEU A 16 13.82 -1.46 -8.72
N ALA A 17 12.93 -0.98 -9.58
CA ALA A 17 11.98 0.06 -9.22
C ALA A 17 11.07 -0.45 -8.11
N ALA A 18 11.01 0.30 -7.00
CA ALA A 18 10.04 0.02 -5.95
C ALA A 18 8.61 0.18 -6.53
N PRO A 19 7.63 -0.63 -6.08
CA PRO A 19 6.24 -0.44 -6.48
C PRO A 19 5.76 0.98 -6.11
N PRO A 20 4.79 1.54 -6.86
CA PRO A 20 4.28 2.87 -6.59
C PRO A 20 3.72 2.94 -5.16
N ARG A 21 4.06 4.00 -4.41
CA ARG A 21 3.56 4.21 -3.05
C ARG A 21 2.22 4.91 -3.10
N CYS A 22 1.16 4.12 -3.15
CA CYS A 22 -0.20 4.60 -3.38
C CYS A 22 -1.11 4.49 -2.16
N GLU A 23 -0.55 4.50 -0.94
CA GLU A 23 -1.31 4.29 0.30
C GLU A 23 -2.47 5.28 0.54
N SER A 24 -2.39 6.50 0.03
CA SER A 24 -3.43 7.53 0.25
C SER A 24 -4.78 7.12 -0.34
N TRP A 25 -4.79 6.48 -1.52
CA TRP A 25 -6.00 6.03 -2.19
C TRP A 25 -6.79 4.98 -1.37
N PRO A 26 -6.22 3.82 -1.00
CA PRO A 26 -6.91 2.83 -0.19
C PRO A 26 -7.21 3.30 1.24
N ILE A 27 -6.41 4.21 1.83
CA ILE A 27 -6.75 4.82 3.14
C ILE A 27 -8.06 5.62 3.02
N ASN A 28 -8.17 6.49 2.03
CA ASN A 28 -9.34 7.37 1.88
C ASN A 28 -10.58 6.56 1.49
N MET A 29 -10.45 5.66 0.52
CA MET A 29 -11.56 4.81 0.10
C MET A 29 -11.99 3.85 1.20
N GLY A 30 -11.04 3.23 1.91
CA GLY A 30 -11.33 2.39 3.08
C GLY A 30 -12.19 3.12 4.11
N LEU A 31 -11.87 4.38 4.41
CA LEU A 31 -12.64 5.21 5.33
C LEU A 31 -14.05 5.52 4.80
N VAL A 32 -14.19 5.79 3.50
CA VAL A 32 -15.51 5.98 2.87
C VAL A 32 -16.36 4.70 2.99
N HIS A 33 -15.80 3.53 2.70
CA HIS A 33 -16.51 2.25 2.81
C HIS A 33 -16.93 1.97 4.26
N LEU A 34 -16.02 2.17 5.23
CA LEU A 34 -16.32 1.99 6.65
C LEU A 34 -17.41 2.95 7.15
N LYS A 35 -17.40 4.21 6.68
CA LYS A 35 -18.44 5.19 6.97
C LYS A 35 -19.80 4.75 6.42
N ASN A 36 -19.84 4.32 5.17
CA ASN A 36 -21.06 3.87 4.52
C ASN A 36 -21.63 2.60 5.18
N ALA A 37 -20.76 1.77 5.77
CA ALA A 37 -21.14 0.60 6.57
C ALA A 37 -21.54 0.94 8.02
N GLY A 38 -21.47 2.20 8.45
CA GLY A 38 -21.82 2.63 9.81
C GLY A 38 -20.81 2.23 10.89
N MET A 39 -19.58 1.83 10.51
CA MET A 39 -18.57 1.33 11.45
C MET A 39 -17.78 2.45 12.13
N THR A 40 -17.49 3.53 11.41
CA THR A 40 -16.82 4.73 11.95
C THR A 40 -17.10 5.94 11.05
N ASP A 41 -16.49 7.09 11.31
CA ASP A 41 -16.51 8.26 10.44
C ASP A 41 -15.25 9.12 10.66
N PRO A 42 -14.88 9.99 9.70
CA PRO A 42 -13.66 10.80 9.80
C PRO A 42 -13.57 11.64 11.08
N THR A 43 -14.70 12.09 11.65
CA THR A 43 -14.71 12.94 12.86
C THR A 43 -14.34 12.17 14.12
N LYS A 44 -14.40 10.84 14.09
CA LYS A 44 -13.96 9.96 15.18
C LYS A 44 -12.49 9.62 15.12
N LEU A 45 -11.86 9.69 13.95
CA LEU A 45 -10.50 9.20 13.73
C LEU A 45 -9.41 10.17 14.18
N ASP A 46 -8.39 9.62 14.82
CA ASP A 46 -7.09 10.26 14.96
C ASP A 46 -6.24 9.94 13.72
N GLU A 47 -6.33 10.79 12.71
CA GLU A 47 -5.64 10.62 11.43
C GLU A 47 -4.13 10.43 11.59
N SER A 48 -3.52 11.11 12.58
CA SER A 48 -2.08 10.99 12.88
C SER A 48 -1.64 9.58 13.30
N LYS A 49 -2.60 8.74 13.70
CA LYS A 49 -2.37 7.36 14.13
C LYS A 49 -2.83 6.33 13.11
N THR A 50 -3.36 6.75 11.96
CA THR A 50 -3.69 5.84 10.88
C THR A 50 -2.41 5.28 10.29
N LYS A 51 -2.37 3.95 10.10
CA LYS A 51 -1.22 3.26 9.50
C LYS A 51 -1.68 2.44 8.33
N ALA A 52 -0.94 2.49 7.23
CA ALA A 52 -1.11 1.59 6.10
C ALA A 52 0.22 0.89 5.83
N LYS A 53 0.17 -0.43 5.70
CA LYS A 53 1.31 -1.27 5.37
C LYS A 53 1.02 -2.00 4.07
N LEU A 54 1.86 -1.79 3.06
CA LEU A 54 1.81 -2.59 1.83
C LEU A 54 2.25 -4.03 2.20
N ILE A 55 1.34 -4.99 2.07
CA ILE A 55 1.61 -6.40 2.39
C ILE A 55 1.79 -7.27 1.14
N ALA A 56 1.27 -6.84 0.00
CA ALA A 56 1.56 -7.44 -1.30
C ALA A 56 1.45 -6.41 -2.43
N SER A 57 2.27 -6.57 -3.46
CA SER A 57 2.18 -5.80 -4.71
C SER A 57 2.54 -6.72 -5.87
N GLU A 58 1.54 -7.10 -6.66
CA GLU A 58 1.70 -7.99 -7.81
C GLU A 58 1.57 -7.21 -9.11
N LYS A 59 2.47 -7.44 -10.07
CA LYS A 59 2.34 -6.87 -11.40
C LYS A 59 1.33 -7.67 -12.21
N VAL A 60 0.17 -7.09 -12.50
CA VAL A 60 -0.94 -7.73 -13.20
C VAL A 60 -1.06 -7.28 -14.66
N GLY A 61 -0.28 -6.27 -15.07
CA GLY A 61 -0.28 -5.78 -16.45
C GLY A 61 0.91 -4.87 -16.78
N LYS A 62 0.83 -4.22 -17.94
CA LYS A 62 1.81 -3.20 -18.33
C LYS A 62 1.62 -1.97 -17.45
N ASP A 63 2.61 -1.71 -16.60
CA ASP A 63 2.56 -0.64 -15.60
C ASP A 63 1.28 -0.65 -14.75
N LEU A 64 0.85 -1.86 -14.34
CA LEU A 64 -0.33 -2.05 -13.53
C LEU A 64 -0.04 -3.07 -12.44
N TYR A 65 -0.32 -2.66 -11.20
CA TYR A 65 0.03 -3.41 -10.01
C TYR A 65 -1.19 -3.53 -9.11
N ARG A 66 -1.55 -4.77 -8.76
CA ARG A 66 -2.52 -5.03 -7.70
C ARG A 66 -1.81 -4.89 -6.36
N GLN A 67 -2.26 -3.96 -5.54
CA GLN A 67 -1.69 -3.69 -4.22
C GLN A 67 -2.66 -4.10 -3.14
N ILE A 68 -2.12 -4.78 -2.12
CA ILE A 68 -2.84 -5.18 -0.92
C ILE A 68 -2.26 -4.41 0.25
N TYR A 69 -3.10 -3.59 0.89
CA TYR A 69 -2.71 -2.85 2.09
C TYR A 69 -3.41 -3.41 3.33
N ASP A 70 -2.64 -3.49 4.41
CA ASP A 70 -3.10 -3.72 5.76
C ASP A 70 -3.19 -2.36 6.46
N ILE A 71 -4.41 -1.90 6.74
CA ILE A 71 -4.68 -0.55 7.22
C ILE A 71 -5.33 -0.61 8.60
N THR A 72 -4.75 0.15 9.53
CA THR A 72 -5.26 0.31 10.89
C THR A 72 -5.69 1.77 11.09
N TYR A 73 -7.00 1.98 11.29
CA TYR A 73 -7.55 3.25 11.75
C TYR A 73 -7.66 3.25 13.27
N ARG A 74 -7.38 4.39 13.90
CA ARG A 74 -7.57 4.57 15.35
C ARG A 74 -8.54 5.70 15.60
N GLU A 75 -9.60 5.42 16.36
CA GLU A 75 -10.49 6.45 16.87
C GLU A 75 -9.85 7.17 18.06
N ARG A 76 -10.27 8.42 18.29
CA ARG A 76 -9.85 9.23 19.44
C ARG A 76 -10.24 8.59 20.78
N THR A 77 -11.26 7.73 20.78
CA THR A 77 -11.72 6.94 21.94
C THR A 77 -10.78 5.77 22.28
N GLY A 78 -9.83 5.45 21.40
CA GLY A 78 -8.93 4.30 21.54
C GLY A 78 -9.38 3.06 20.77
N ASN A 79 -10.59 3.05 20.19
CA ASN A 79 -11.04 1.96 19.32
C ASN A 79 -10.12 1.85 18.09
N THR A 80 -9.91 0.61 17.65
CA THR A 80 -9.08 0.32 16.47
C THR A 80 -9.89 -0.48 15.48
N ILE A 81 -9.86 -0.07 14.22
CA ILE A 81 -10.51 -0.76 13.10
C ILE A 81 -9.41 -1.13 12.12
N GLU A 82 -9.33 -2.41 11.80
CA GLU A 82 -8.34 -2.94 10.87
C GLU A 82 -9.04 -3.47 9.61
N ILE A 83 -8.51 -3.10 8.46
CA ILE A 83 -9.00 -3.54 7.16
C ILE A 83 -7.84 -4.03 6.30
N ILE A 84 -8.14 -4.98 5.42
CA ILE A 84 -7.32 -5.27 4.25
C ILE A 84 -7.99 -4.64 3.04
N THR A 85 -7.23 -3.96 2.19
CA THR A 85 -7.72 -3.42 0.93
C THR A 85 -7.08 -4.10 -0.27
N SER A 86 -7.80 -4.15 -1.40
CA SER A 86 -7.26 -4.55 -2.69
C SER A 86 -7.63 -3.52 -3.75
N SER A 87 -6.64 -2.99 -4.45
CA SER A 87 -6.85 -2.06 -5.57
C SER A 87 -5.68 -2.07 -6.53
N GLU A 88 -5.87 -1.52 -7.72
CA GLU A 88 -4.84 -1.43 -8.75
C GLU A 88 -4.27 -0.01 -8.81
N ALA A 89 -2.96 0.06 -9.06
CA ALA A 89 -2.20 1.29 -9.23
C ALA A 89 -1.19 1.13 -10.38
N SER A 90 -0.81 2.25 -10.98
CA SER A 90 0.26 2.38 -11.98
C SER A 90 1.36 3.31 -11.45
N SER A 91 2.42 3.54 -12.23
CA SER A 91 3.42 4.54 -11.85
C SER A 91 2.89 5.97 -11.88
N GLU A 92 1.83 6.22 -12.65
CA GLU A 92 1.26 7.56 -12.88
C GLU A 92 0.00 7.83 -12.06
N GLU A 93 -0.79 6.79 -11.77
CA GLU A 93 -2.10 6.90 -11.12
C GLU A 93 -2.31 5.79 -10.09
N CYS A 94 -2.75 6.17 -8.89
CA CYS A 94 -3.00 5.26 -7.77
C CYS A 94 -4.42 4.68 -7.78
N SER A 95 -5.33 5.29 -8.53
CA SER A 95 -6.74 4.95 -8.61
C SER A 95 -7.11 4.22 -9.90
N MET A 96 -6.30 3.25 -10.32
CA MET A 96 -6.57 2.45 -11.53
C MET A 96 -7.78 1.52 -11.39
N SER A 97 -8.25 1.29 -10.16
CA SER A 97 -9.49 0.56 -9.87
C SER A 97 -10.21 1.10 -8.64
N GLY A 98 -11.44 0.61 -8.44
CA GLY A 98 -12.10 0.66 -7.14
C GLY A 98 -11.30 -0.08 -6.06
N VAL A 99 -11.67 0.16 -4.80
CA VAL A 99 -11.00 -0.44 -3.64
C VAL A 99 -11.93 -1.45 -3.00
N ASP A 100 -11.56 -2.72 -3.04
CA ASP A 100 -12.22 -3.74 -2.23
C ASP A 100 -11.75 -3.62 -0.78
N VAL A 101 -12.67 -3.74 0.18
CA VAL A 101 -12.40 -3.57 1.62
C VAL A 101 -12.86 -4.81 2.38
N TYR A 102 -11.94 -5.43 3.12
CA TYR A 102 -12.19 -6.57 3.98
C TYR A 102 -11.94 -6.15 5.44
N VAL A 103 -12.97 -6.22 6.28
CA VAL A 103 -12.83 -5.89 7.71
C VAL A 103 -12.20 -7.05 8.45
N VAL A 104 -11.11 -6.79 9.17
CA VAL A 104 -10.37 -7.82 9.90
C VAL A 104 -10.98 -7.99 11.29
N SER A 105 -11.68 -9.10 11.52
CA SER A 105 -12.21 -9.45 12.84
C SER A 105 -11.19 -10.15 13.73
N ARG A 106 -10.20 -10.82 13.13
CA ARG A 106 -9.10 -11.50 13.81
C ARG A 106 -7.89 -11.62 12.88
N LYS A 107 -6.72 -11.27 13.39
CA LYS A 107 -5.43 -11.50 12.72
C LYS A 107 -4.60 -12.50 13.52
N ILE A 108 -4.13 -13.56 12.86
CA ILE A 108 -3.20 -14.55 13.44
C ILE A 108 -1.85 -14.31 12.78
N ILE A 109 -0.83 -14.00 13.60
CA ILE A 109 0.51 -13.67 13.13
C ILE A 109 1.38 -14.91 13.27
N GLY A 110 2.06 -15.31 12.19
CA GLY A 110 3.06 -16.38 12.25
C GLY A 110 4.29 -15.92 13.05
N GLN A 111 4.86 -16.83 13.84
CA GLN A 111 6.13 -16.62 14.56
C GLN A 111 7.33 -16.95 13.68
#